data_AF-A0A1R3UG91-F1
#
_entry.id   AF-A0A1R3UG91-F1
#
_cell.length_a   1.000
_cell.length_b   1.000
_cell.length_c   1.000
_cell.angle_alpha   90.00
_cell.angle_beta   90.00
_cell.angle_gamma   90.00
#
_symmetry.space_group_name_H-M   'P 1'
#
loop_
_entity.id
_entity.type
_entity.pdbx_description
1 polymer ?
#
loop_
_entity_poly.entity_id
_entity_poly.type
_entity_poly.pdbx_seq_one_letter_code
_entity_poly.pdbx_strand_id
1 'polypeptide(L)'
;MANEIIKKTERFILVQIDKEGTERVLYQDFVGSFTTSDSASYAQDFKSEENAKKIAETLNLLYQLTGNQNSVKVVKEVVDRTELSSDKSVDSETM
;
A
#
# COMPACT_ATOMS: atom_id res chain seq x y z
N MET A 1 -12.17 29.32 -10.73
CA MET A 1 -11.12 28.32 -11.00
C MET A 1 -10.84 27.67 -9.67
N ALA A 2 -11.19 26.39 -9.51
CA ALA A 2 -11.03 25.69 -8.24
C ALA A 2 -9.53 25.57 -7.92
N ASN A 3 -9.15 25.86 -6.67
CA ASN A 3 -7.80 25.59 -6.18
C ASN A 3 -7.67 24.08 -5.99
N GLU A 4 -6.95 23.41 -6.89
CA GLU A 4 -6.61 21.99 -6.72
C GLU A 4 -5.55 21.86 -5.63
N ILE A 5 -5.89 21.18 -4.54
CA ILE A 5 -4.91 20.80 -3.51
C ILE A 5 -4.33 19.45 -3.94
N ILE A 6 -3.08 19.46 -4.41
CA ILE A 6 -2.33 18.25 -4.72
C ILE A 6 -1.56 17.82 -3.46
N LYS A 7 -1.94 16.70 -2.88
CA LYS A 7 -1.24 16.10 -1.73
C LYS A 7 -0.40 14.91 -2.20
N LYS A 8 0.92 15.02 -2.03
CA LYS A 8 1.85 13.91 -2.23
C LYS A 8 1.96 13.11 -0.94
N THR A 9 1.69 11.82 -1.01
CA THR A 9 1.84 10.90 0.13
C THR A 9 2.88 9.84 -0.22
N GLU A 10 3.92 9.74 0.61
CA GLU A 10 4.89 8.65 0.50
C GLU A 10 4.52 7.54 1.48
N ARG A 11 4.60 6.28 1.02
CA ARG A 11 4.38 5.09 1.85
C ARG A 11 5.35 3.99 1.49
N PHE A 12 5.63 3.12 2.45
CA PHE A 12 6.36 1.88 2.21
C PHE A 12 5.37 0.73 2.17
N ILE A 13 5.48 -0.12 1.15
CA ILE A 13 4.63 -1.29 0.98
C ILE A 13 5.49 -2.53 0.79
N LEU A 14 4.87 -3.70 0.95
CA LEU A 14 5.50 -4.98 0.67
C LEU A 14 4.93 -5.55 -0.64
N VAL A 15 5.82 -6.04 -1.49
CA VAL A 15 5.47 -6.68 -2.77
C VAL A 15 6.04 -8.10 -2.76
N GLN A 16 5.17 -9.08 -2.98
CA GLN A 16 5.54 -10.45 -3.23
C GLN A 16 5.77 -10.66 -4.72
N ILE A 17 6.86 -11.35 -5.06
CA ILE A 17 7.20 -11.79 -6.40
C ILE A 17 7.13 -13.31 -6.41
N ASP A 18 6.31 -13.87 -7.29
CA ASP A 18 6.25 -15.32 -7.48
C ASP A 18 7.37 -15.85 -8.38
N LYS A 19 7.44 -17.17 -8.54
CA LYS A 19 8.45 -17.85 -9.37
C LYS A 19 8.44 -17.42 -10.85
N GLU A 20 7.33 -16.87 -11.33
CA GLU A 20 7.17 -16.41 -12.72
C GLU A 20 7.52 -14.93 -12.87
N GLY A 21 7.84 -14.26 -11.75
CA GLY A 21 8.15 -12.83 -11.70
C GLY A 21 6.92 -11.94 -11.55
N THR A 22 5.74 -12.50 -11.28
CA THR A 22 4.52 -11.70 -11.09
C THR A 22 4.56 -11.00 -9.76
N GLU A 23 4.35 -9.68 -9.79
CA GLU A 23 4.30 -8.83 -8.61
C GLU A 23 2.88 -8.70 -8.06
N ARG A 24 2.73 -8.91 -6.76
CA ARG A 24 1.48 -8.70 -6.02
C ARG A 24 1.74 -7.96 -4.73
N VAL A 25 0.91 -7.00 -4.38
CA VAL A 25 1.05 -6.28 -3.11
C VAL A 25 0.61 -7.16 -1.95
N LEU A 26 1.30 -7.05 -0.82
CA LEU A 26 0.94 -7.74 0.41
C LEU A 26 0.06 -6.86 1.30
N TYR A 27 -0.94 -7.47 1.91
CA TYR A 27 -1.80 -6.85 2.90
C TYR A 27 -2.09 -7.79 4.06
N GLN A 28 -2.41 -7.22 5.21
CA GLN A 28 -2.80 -8.00 6.37
C GLN A 28 -4.32 -8.21 6.36
N ASP A 29 -4.77 -9.45 6.43
CA ASP A 29 -6.19 -9.77 6.53
C ASP A 29 -6.76 -9.54 7.94
N PHE A 30 -8.06 -9.80 8.12
CA PHE A 30 -8.76 -9.58 9.39
C PHE A 30 -8.24 -10.45 10.55
N VAL A 31 -7.57 -11.56 10.25
CA VAL A 31 -7.00 -12.47 11.27
C VAL A 31 -5.52 -12.19 11.52
N GLY A 32 -4.95 -11.18 10.86
CA GLY A 32 -3.58 -10.75 11.05
C GLY A 32 -2.55 -11.48 10.16
N SER A 33 -2.99 -12.28 9.20
CA SER A 33 -2.12 -12.99 8.27
C SER A 33 -1.84 -12.15 7.03
N PHE A 34 -0.64 -12.28 6.47
CA PHE A 34 -0.28 -11.63 5.22
C PHE A 34 -0.78 -12.44 4.02
N THR A 35 -1.52 -11.78 3.14
CA THR A 35 -2.00 -12.30 1.86
C THR A 35 -1.74 -11.28 0.75
N THR A 36 -1.95 -11.68 -0.50
CA THR A 36 -1.58 -10.90 -1.69
C THR A 36 -2.79 -10.37 -2.44
N SER A 37 -2.64 -9.22 -3.09
CA SER A 37 -3.63 -8.63 -4.01
C SER A 37 -2.94 -8.08 -5.25
N ASP A 38 -3.65 -8.09 -6.37
CA ASP A 38 -3.19 -7.44 -7.61
C ASP A 38 -3.44 -5.92 -7.61
N SER A 39 -4.22 -5.41 -6.65
CA SER A 39 -4.53 -3.98 -6.54
C SER A 39 -3.70 -3.28 -5.47
N ALA A 40 -2.89 -2.31 -5.89
CA ALA A 40 -2.05 -1.48 -5.02
C ALA A 40 -2.84 -0.70 -3.95
N SER A 41 -4.15 -0.53 -4.12
CA SER A 41 -5.01 0.10 -3.12
C SER A 41 -5.15 -0.74 -1.84
N TYR A 42 -4.95 -2.06 -1.92
CA TYR A 42 -4.99 -2.94 -0.75
C TYR A 42 -3.66 -3.05 -0.02
N ALA A 43 -2.57 -2.55 -0.60
CA ALA A 43 -1.23 -2.70 -0.01
C ALA A 43 -1.21 -2.22 1.45
N GLN A 44 -0.60 -3.02 2.33
CA GLN A 44 -0.40 -2.61 3.71
C GLN A 44 0.61 -1.46 3.76
N ASP A 45 0.18 -0.35 4.34
CA ASP A 45 1.03 0.82 4.53
C ASP A 45 1.93 0.64 5.76
N PHE A 46 3.23 0.85 5.56
CA PHE A 46 4.22 0.93 6.62
C PHE A 46 4.75 2.36 6.74
N LYS A 47 4.71 2.90 7.97
CA LYS A 47 5.23 4.24 8.27
C LYS A 47 6.76 4.30 8.32
N SER A 48 7.43 3.17 8.46
CA SER A 48 8.88 3.07 8.60
C SER A 48 9.42 2.02 7.63
N GLU A 49 10.43 2.41 6.86
CA GLU A 49 11.18 1.51 5.97
C GLU A 49 11.82 0.35 6.76
N GLU A 50 12.38 0.63 7.93
CA GLU A 50 13.01 -0.37 8.78
C GLU A 50 12.01 -1.45 9.22
N ASN A 51 10.80 -1.04 9.60
CA ASN A 51 9.75 -1.97 10.00
C ASN A 51 9.29 -2.82 8.81
N ALA A 52 9.13 -2.20 7.63
CA ALA A 52 8.80 -2.93 6.41
C ALA A 52 9.89 -3.96 6.07
N LYS A 53 11.18 -3.59 6.17
CA LYS A 53 12.31 -4.49 5.92
C LYS A 53 12.32 -5.70 6.87
N LYS A 54 12.13 -5.48 8.18
CA LYS A 54 12.08 -6.58 9.17
C LYS A 54 10.97 -7.58 8.85
N ILE A 55 9.80 -7.09 8.44
CA ILE A 55 8.67 -7.96 8.05
C ILE A 55 8.98 -8.70 6.75
N ALA A 56 9.53 -8.01 5.74
CA ALA A 56 9.95 -8.64 4.49
C ALA A 56 10.98 -9.75 4.72
N GLU A 57 12.00 -9.50 5.55
CA GLU A 57 13.02 -10.48 5.93
C GLU A 57 12.39 -11.70 6.63
N THR A 58 11.47 -11.46 7.57
CA THR A 58 10.75 -12.53 8.27
C THR A 58 9.93 -13.38 7.30
N LEU A 59 9.20 -12.76 6.37
CA LEU A 59 8.41 -13.47 5.36
C LEU A 59 9.31 -14.28 4.41
N ASN A 60 10.43 -13.69 3.96
CA ASN A 60 11.41 -14.40 3.12
C ASN A 60 12.03 -15.60 3.84
N LEU A 61 12.36 -15.48 5.13
CA LEU A 61 12.84 -16.61 5.93
C LEU A 61 11.80 -17.73 6.00
N LEU A 62 10.52 -17.38 6.23
CA LEU A 62 9.44 -18.36 6.23
C LEU A 62 9.30 -19.06 4.87
N TYR A 63 9.46 -18.34 3.76
CA TYR A 63 9.43 -18.93 2.42
C TYR A 63 10.59 -19.90 2.21
N GLN A 64 11.80 -19.54 2.64
CA GLN A 64 12.95 -20.45 2.60
C GLN A 64 12.72 -21.73 3.41
N LEU A 65 12.17 -21.62 4.62
CA LEU A 65 11.89 -22.77 5.49
C LEU A 65 10.79 -23.69 4.95
N THR A 66 9.84 -23.14 4.21
CA THR A 66 8.69 -23.87 3.66
C THR A 66 8.91 -24.35 2.23
N GLY A 67 10.05 -24.04 1.61
CA GLY A 67 10.32 -24.34 0.20
C GLY A 67 9.47 -23.51 -0.77
N ASN A 68 8.86 -22.42 -0.30
CA ASN A 68 8.13 -21.49 -1.15
C ASN A 68 9.14 -20.66 -1.97
N GLN A 69 8.94 -20.63 -3.30
CA GLN A 69 9.84 -19.93 -4.23
C GLN A 69 9.54 -18.43 -4.36
N ASN A 70 8.55 -17.93 -3.63
CA ASN A 70 8.21 -16.51 -3.65
C ASN A 70 9.26 -15.70 -2.89
N SER A 71 9.36 -14.41 -3.21
CA SER A 71 10.20 -13.46 -2.48
C SER A 71 9.42 -12.20 -2.15
N VAL A 72 9.78 -11.52 -1.06
CA VAL A 72 9.16 -10.25 -0.64
C VAL A 72 10.20 -9.14 -0.73
N LYS A 73 9.80 -8.00 -1.31
CA LYS A 73 10.59 -6.78 -1.36
C LYS A 73 9.81 -5.61 -0.75
N VAL A 74 10.55 -4.63 -0.24
CA VAL A 74 10.01 -3.35 0.20
C VAL A 74 10.03 -2.37 -0.96
N VAL A 75 8.90 -1.72 -1.23
CA VAL A 75 8.78 -0.69 -2.27
C VAL A 75 8.37 0.63 -1.62
N LYS A 76 9.06 1.72 -1.97
CA LYS A 76 8.63 3.08 -1.65
C LYS A 76 7.68 3.55 -2.75
N GLU A 77 6.43 3.80 -2.39
CA GLU A 77 5.42 4.31 -3.30
C GLU A 77 5.14 5.80 -3.01
N VAL A 78 5.06 6.59 -4.07
CA VAL A 78 4.68 8.02 -4.01
C VAL A 78 3.34 8.16 -4.72
N VAL A 79 2.31 8.54 -3.97
CA VAL A 79 0.94 8.70 -4.48
C VAL A 79 0.58 10.17 -4.52
N ASP A 80 0.27 10.66 -5.72
CA ASP A 80 -0.29 11.98 -5.93
C ASP A 80 -1.81 11.90 -5.79
N ARG A 81 -2.38 12.64 -4.82
CA ARG A 81 -3.83 12.76 -4.62
C ARG A 81 -4.27 14.18 -4.90
N THR A 82 -5.28 14.33 -5.74
CA THR A 82 -5.92 15.61 -6.01
C THR A 82 -7.33 15.59 -5.43
N GLU A 83 -7.60 16.49 -4.48
CA GLU A 83 -8.96 16.68 -3.99
C GLU A 83 -9.73 17.50 -5.03
N LEU A 84 -10.75 16.88 -5.62
CA LEU A 84 -11.68 17.57 -6.51
C LEU A 84 -12.76 18.21 -5.62
N SER A 85 -12.58 19.48 -5.28
CA SER A 85 -13.58 20.28 -4.59
C SER A 85 -14.87 20.28 -5.42
N SER A 86 -15.94 19.68 -4.90
CA SER A 86 -17.28 20.03 -5.37
C SER A 86 -17.70 21.25 -4.57
N ASP A 87 -17.71 22.43 -5.19
CA ASP A 87 -18.37 23.62 -4.66
C ASP A 87 -19.85 23.29 -4.42
N LYS A 88 -20.18 22.74 -3.25
CA LYS A 88 -21.51 22.87 -2.69
C LYS A 88 -21.50 24.15 -1.87
N SER A 89 -21.79 25.26 -2.53
CA SER A 89 -22.42 26.40 -1.88
C SER A 89 -23.74 25.90 -1.29
N VAL A 90 -23.71 25.46 -0.05
CA VAL A 90 -24.91 25.47 0.79
C VAL A 90 -25.18 26.94 1.09
N ASP A 91 -25.89 27.58 0.17
CA ASP A 91 -26.68 28.77 0.48
C ASP A 91 -27.77 28.33 1.45
N SER A 92 -27.43 28.33 2.74
CA SER A 92 -28.44 28.34 3.78
C SER A 92 -28.97 29.76 3.86
N GLU A 93 -29.81 30.12 2.88
CA GLU A 93 -30.69 31.28 3.01
C GLU A 93 -31.53 31.06 4.27
N THR A 94 -31.36 31.99 5.21
CA THR A 94 -32.27 32.32 6.31
C THR A 94 -33.74 32.13 5.94
N MET A 95 -34.47 31.35 6.74
CA MET A 95 -35.85 31.63 7.17
C MET A 95 -36.09 31.13 8.58
#